data_AF-A0A7F8QT90-F1
#
_entry.id   AF-A0A7F8QT90-F1
#
_cell.length_a   1.000
_cell.length_b   1.000
_cell.length_c   1.000
_cell.angle_alpha   90.00
_cell.angle_beta   90.00
_cell.angle_gamma   90.00
#
_symmetry.space_group_name_H-M   'P 1'
#
loop_
_entity.id
_entity.type
_entity.pdbx_description
1 polymer ?
#
loop_
_entity_poly.entity_id
_entity_poly.type
_entity_poly.pdbx_seq_one_letter_code
_entity_poly.pdbx_strand_id
1 'polypeptide(L)'
;MKGADVVMAGIVQYNDWLEEECGNMAREGLRVLVVAKKSLAEEQYQDFEARYVQAKLSVHDRSLKVATVIESLEMEMELLCLTGVEDQLQADVRPTLETLRNAGIKVWMLTGDKLETATCTAKNAHLVTRNQDIHVFRLVTNRSEAHLELNAFRRKHDCALVISGDSLEVCLKYYEYEFMELACQCPAVVCCRCTPTQKAQIVRLLQERTGKLTCAVGDGGNDVSMIQESDCGVGVEGKEGKQASLAADFSITQFKHLGRLLMVHGRNSYKRSAALSQFVIHRSLCISTMQAVFSSVFYFASVPLYQGFLIIGYSTIYTMFPVFSLVLDKDVKSEVAMLYPELYKDLLKGRPLSYKTFLIWVLISIYQGKESKTTCCLVLRVSFSVVHRT
;
A
#
# COMPACT_ATOMS: atom_id res chain seq x y z
N MET A 1 -14.82 -23.65 -27.02
CA MET A 1 -14.72 -23.03 -25.70
C MET A 1 -13.27 -22.62 -25.45
N LYS A 2 -13.05 -21.51 -24.73
CA LYS A 2 -11.72 -21.14 -24.23
C LYS A 2 -11.82 -20.85 -22.74
N GLY A 3 -10.80 -21.22 -21.97
CA GLY A 3 -10.80 -21.00 -20.53
C GLY A 3 -9.43 -21.20 -19.89
N ALA A 4 -9.37 -20.95 -18.58
CA ALA A 4 -8.20 -21.28 -17.78
C ALA A 4 -8.01 -22.80 -17.71
N ASP A 5 -6.76 -23.24 -17.66
CA ASP A 5 -6.40 -24.66 -17.62
C ASP A 5 -7.05 -25.45 -16.48
N VAL A 6 -7.17 -24.90 -15.26
CA VAL A 6 -7.82 -25.59 -14.13
C VAL A 6 -9.30 -25.89 -14.41
N VAL A 7 -9.99 -24.96 -15.09
CA VAL A 7 -11.41 -25.13 -15.44
C VAL A 7 -11.54 -26.08 -16.62
N MET A 8 -10.68 -25.91 -17.62
CA MET A 8 -10.72 -26.67 -18.86
C MET A 8 -10.27 -28.12 -18.66
N ALA A 9 -9.42 -28.43 -17.68
CA ALA A 9 -8.99 -29.78 -17.36
C ALA A 9 -10.16 -30.72 -16.98
N GLY A 10 -11.22 -30.18 -16.36
CA GLY A 10 -12.43 -30.95 -16.04
C GLY A 10 -13.44 -31.06 -17.19
N ILE A 11 -13.29 -30.25 -18.23
CA ILE A 11 -14.22 -30.11 -19.37
C ILE A 11 -13.71 -30.88 -20.60
N VAL A 12 -12.39 -30.92 -20.76
CA VAL A 12 -11.70 -31.52 -21.90
C VAL A 12 -11.45 -33.00 -21.61
N GLN A 13 -11.41 -33.82 -22.67
CA GLN A 13 -11.01 -35.21 -22.55
C GLN A 13 -9.61 -35.32 -21.91
N TYR A 14 -9.46 -36.28 -20.99
CA TYR A 14 -8.21 -36.47 -20.27
C TYR A 14 -7.03 -36.64 -21.25
N ASN A 15 -6.00 -35.80 -21.08
CA ASN A 15 -4.81 -35.83 -21.91
C ASN A 15 -3.61 -35.41 -21.06
N ASP A 16 -2.65 -36.32 -20.84
CA ASP A 16 -1.44 -36.07 -20.03
C ASP A 16 -0.63 -34.87 -20.56
N TRP A 17 -0.67 -34.65 -21.88
CA TRP A 17 0.04 -33.55 -22.53
C TRP A 17 -0.45 -32.17 -22.08
N LEU A 18 -1.73 -32.05 -21.73
CA LEU A 18 -2.35 -30.75 -21.38
C LEU A 18 -1.72 -30.17 -20.11
N GLU A 19 -1.62 -30.97 -19.06
CA GLU A 19 -1.10 -30.51 -17.77
C GLU A 19 0.39 -30.18 -17.84
N GLU A 20 1.17 -31.02 -18.54
CA GLU A 20 2.60 -30.83 -18.69
C GLU A 20 2.92 -29.54 -19.46
N GLU A 21 2.29 -29.32 -20.61
CA GLU A 21 2.57 -28.12 -21.42
C GLU A 21 2.00 -26.84 -20.79
N CYS A 22 0.84 -26.90 -20.14
CA CYS A 22 0.36 -25.75 -19.35
C CYS A 22 1.38 -25.38 -18.26
N GLY A 23 1.98 -26.38 -17.61
CA GLY A 23 3.05 -26.19 -16.64
C GLY A 23 4.33 -25.62 -17.26
N ASN A 24 4.73 -26.07 -18.46
CA ASN A 24 5.89 -25.53 -19.19
C ASN A 24 5.71 -24.05 -19.53
N MET A 25 4.59 -23.71 -20.16
CA MET A 25 4.29 -22.33 -20.57
C MET A 25 4.13 -21.40 -19.36
N ALA A 26 3.54 -21.89 -18.26
CA ALA A 26 3.45 -21.12 -17.02
C ALA A 26 4.83 -20.90 -16.37
N ARG A 27 5.76 -21.87 -16.46
CA ARG A 27 7.16 -21.72 -16.02
C ARG A 27 7.94 -20.70 -16.84
N GLU A 28 7.60 -20.54 -18.12
CA GLU A 28 8.11 -19.45 -18.97
C GLU A 28 7.48 -18.09 -18.64
N GLY A 29 6.46 -18.05 -17.78
CA GLY A 29 5.77 -16.83 -17.37
C GLY A 29 4.62 -16.42 -18.29
N LEU A 30 4.19 -17.30 -19.19
CA LEU A 30 3.06 -17.05 -20.08
C LEU A 30 1.74 -17.30 -19.33
N ARG A 31 0.74 -16.45 -19.60
CA ARG A 31 -0.65 -16.73 -19.22
C ARG A 31 -1.23 -17.72 -20.23
N VAL A 32 -1.58 -18.91 -19.74
CA VAL A 32 -2.05 -20.02 -20.58
C VAL A 32 -3.57 -20.02 -20.68
N LEU A 33 -4.09 -20.09 -21.90
CA LEU A 33 -5.49 -20.34 -22.19
C LEU A 33 -5.62 -21.62 -23.01
N VAL A 34 -6.51 -22.50 -22.56
CA VAL A 34 -6.83 -23.76 -23.22
C VAL A 34 -8.01 -23.55 -24.15
N VAL A 35 -7.89 -24.00 -25.40
CA VAL A 35 -8.95 -23.93 -26.40
C VAL A 35 -9.37 -25.35 -26.77
N ALA A 36 -10.68 -25.60 -26.67
CA ALA A 36 -11.28 -26.88 -26.99
C ALA A 36 -12.51 -26.69 -27.88
N LYS A 37 -12.86 -27.72 -28.65
CA LYS A 37 -14.09 -27.77 -29.45
C LYS A 37 -14.89 -29.02 -29.10
N LYS A 38 -16.17 -28.98 -29.44
CA LYS A 38 -17.02 -30.16 -29.46
C LYS A 38 -17.79 -30.15 -30.77
N SER A 39 -17.65 -31.21 -31.54
CA SER A 39 -18.42 -31.41 -32.76
C SER A 39 -19.78 -31.98 -32.38
N LEU A 40 -20.86 -31.32 -32.80
CA LEU A 40 -22.23 -31.75 -32.54
C LEU A 40 -22.87 -32.17 -33.85
N ALA A 41 -23.60 -33.28 -33.83
CA ALA A 41 -24.51 -33.62 -34.92
C ALA A 41 -25.73 -32.68 -34.90
N GLU A 42 -26.37 -32.49 -36.06
CA GLU A 42 -27.54 -31.61 -36.19
C GLU A 42 -28.66 -32.01 -35.22
N GLU A 43 -28.91 -33.32 -35.05
CA GLU A 43 -29.91 -33.84 -34.11
C GLU A 43 -29.58 -33.49 -32.65
N GLN A 44 -28.30 -33.58 -32.26
CA GLN A 44 -27.84 -33.23 -30.91
C GLN A 44 -27.96 -31.74 -30.65
N TYR A 45 -27.69 -30.92 -31.66
CA TYR A 45 -27.87 -29.47 -31.58
C TYR A 45 -29.35 -29.10 -31.43
N GLN A 46 -30.24 -29.72 -32.21
CA GLN A 46 -31.68 -29.47 -32.11
C GLN A 46 -32.26 -29.89 -30.75
N ASP A 47 -31.85 -31.04 -30.21
CA ASP A 47 -32.23 -31.47 -28.85
C ASP A 47 -31.74 -30.47 -27.78
N PHE A 48 -30.47 -30.03 -27.88
CA PHE A 48 -29.93 -29.01 -26.99
C PHE A 48 -30.69 -27.69 -27.10
N GLU A 49 -30.98 -27.22 -28.31
CA GLU A 49 -31.71 -25.98 -28.54
C GLU A 49 -33.11 -26.03 -27.94
N ALA A 50 -33.82 -27.14 -28.12
CA ALA A 50 -35.13 -27.36 -27.50
C ALA A 50 -35.06 -27.30 -25.96
N ARG A 51 -34.10 -28.01 -25.35
CA ARG A 51 -33.87 -27.98 -23.89
C ARG A 51 -33.49 -26.59 -23.40
N TYR A 52 -32.66 -25.87 -24.16
CA TYR A 52 -32.19 -24.53 -23.80
C TYR A 52 -33.32 -23.49 -23.87
N VAL A 53 -34.16 -23.55 -24.92
CA VAL A 53 -35.34 -22.70 -25.06
C VAL A 53 -36.34 -22.99 -23.94
N GLN A 54 -36.58 -24.27 -23.63
CA GLN A 54 -37.46 -24.67 -22.52
C GLN A 54 -36.93 -24.14 -21.17
N ALA A 55 -35.62 -24.23 -20.93
CA ALA A 55 -34.99 -23.68 -19.73
C ALA A 55 -35.14 -22.16 -19.63
N LYS A 56 -34.98 -21.43 -20.75
CA LYS A 56 -35.20 -19.97 -20.83
C LYS A 56 -36.64 -19.54 -20.58
N LEU A 57 -37.60 -20.33 -21.03
CA LEU A 57 -39.04 -20.08 -20.85
C LEU A 57 -39.53 -20.43 -19.43
N SER A 58 -38.71 -21.12 -18.62
CA SER A 58 -39.05 -21.43 -17.23
C SER A 58 -39.19 -20.16 -16.39
N VAL A 59 -40.31 -20.05 -15.67
CA VAL A 59 -40.59 -18.95 -14.74
C VAL A 59 -39.82 -19.12 -13.42
N HIS A 60 -39.62 -20.36 -12.99
CA HIS A 60 -38.86 -20.71 -11.77
C HIS A 60 -37.45 -21.19 -12.10
N ASP A 61 -36.47 -20.76 -11.29
CA ASP A 61 -35.05 -21.17 -11.35
C ASP A 61 -34.41 -21.13 -12.74
N ARG A 62 -34.80 -20.14 -13.55
CA ARG A 62 -34.34 -19.98 -14.94
C ARG A 62 -32.81 -20.00 -15.06
N SER A 63 -32.11 -19.26 -14.20
CA SER A 63 -30.65 -19.18 -14.20
C SER A 63 -29.99 -20.54 -13.99
N LEU A 64 -30.50 -21.32 -13.04
CA LEU A 64 -30.00 -22.65 -12.69
C LEU A 64 -30.26 -23.66 -13.81
N LYS A 65 -31.48 -23.68 -14.37
CA LYS A 65 -31.83 -24.57 -15.49
C LYS A 65 -31.05 -24.25 -16.77
N VAL A 66 -30.78 -22.98 -17.04
CA VAL A 66 -29.97 -22.58 -18.18
C VAL A 66 -28.52 -23.02 -17.98
N ALA A 67 -27.97 -22.85 -16.77
CA ALA A 67 -26.61 -23.28 -16.44
C ALA A 67 -26.44 -24.80 -16.62
N THR A 68 -27.36 -25.63 -16.13
CA THR A 68 -27.27 -27.09 -16.27
C THR A 68 -27.36 -27.57 -17.71
N VAL A 69 -28.18 -26.92 -18.54
CA VAL A 69 -28.24 -27.24 -19.98
C VAL A 69 -26.93 -26.89 -20.67
N ILE A 70 -26.33 -25.73 -20.36
CA ILE A 70 -25.01 -25.33 -20.89
C ILE A 70 -23.93 -26.31 -20.44
N GLU A 71 -23.91 -26.68 -19.16
CA GLU A 71 -22.95 -27.63 -18.60
C GLU A 71 -23.00 -29.00 -19.29
N SER A 72 -24.19 -29.45 -19.72
CA SER A 72 -24.32 -30.70 -20.52
C SER A 72 -23.59 -30.65 -21.87
N LEU A 73 -23.37 -29.45 -22.41
CA LEU A 73 -22.60 -29.24 -23.64
C LEU A 73 -21.11 -29.10 -23.34
N GLU A 74 -20.76 -28.60 -22.15
CA GLU A 74 -19.41 -28.38 -21.62
C GLU A 74 -18.77 -29.62 -20.98
N MET A 75 -18.97 -30.78 -21.59
CA MET A 75 -18.37 -32.06 -21.15
C MET A 75 -17.69 -32.77 -22.31
N GLU A 76 -16.57 -33.45 -22.05
CA GLU A 76 -15.81 -34.28 -22.99
C GLU A 76 -15.40 -33.57 -24.29
N MET A 77 -14.97 -32.31 -24.20
CA MET A 77 -14.50 -31.57 -25.37
C MET A 77 -13.14 -32.09 -25.90
N GLU A 78 -12.93 -31.96 -27.21
CA GLU A 78 -11.65 -32.24 -27.88
C GLU A 78 -10.71 -31.03 -27.72
N LEU A 79 -9.52 -31.27 -27.15
CA LEU A 79 -8.46 -30.26 -27.05
C LEU A 79 -7.97 -29.86 -28.45
N LEU A 80 -7.95 -28.57 -28.75
CA LEU A 80 -7.43 -28.06 -30.02
C LEU A 80 -6.01 -27.54 -29.88
N CYS A 81 -5.81 -26.58 -28.97
CA CYS A 81 -4.52 -25.93 -28.78
C CYS A 81 -4.42 -25.23 -27.42
N LEU A 82 -3.18 -24.91 -27.08
CA LEU A 82 -2.82 -24.01 -26.00
C LEU A 82 -2.38 -22.67 -26.59
N THR A 83 -2.73 -21.60 -25.91
CA THR A 83 -2.24 -20.26 -26.24
C THR A 83 -1.54 -19.69 -25.03
N GLY A 84 -0.34 -19.14 -25.24
CA GLY A 84 0.46 -18.48 -24.21
C GLY A 84 0.55 -17.01 -24.52
N VAL A 85 0.12 -16.17 -23.60
CA VAL A 85 0.22 -14.72 -23.72
C VAL A 85 1.24 -14.23 -22.72
N GLU A 86 2.31 -13.60 -23.20
CA GLU A 86 3.29 -12.96 -22.33
C GLU A 86 2.69 -11.67 -21.75
N ASP A 87 2.68 -11.57 -20.43
CA ASP A 87 2.29 -10.33 -19.75
C ASP A 87 3.52 -9.43 -19.59
N GLN A 88 3.64 -8.45 -20.49
CA GLN A 88 4.75 -7.51 -20.43
C GLN A 88 4.57 -6.53 -19.26
N LEU A 89 5.63 -6.36 -18.49
CA LEU A 89 5.68 -5.36 -17.44
C LEU A 89 5.51 -3.95 -18.03
N GLN A 90 4.84 -3.08 -17.29
CA GLN A 90 4.78 -1.66 -17.63
C GLN A 90 6.19 -1.05 -17.68
N ALA A 91 6.29 0.07 -18.40
CA ALA A 91 7.52 0.85 -18.48
C ALA A 91 8.05 1.21 -17.08
N ASP A 92 9.36 1.03 -16.89
CA ASP A 92 10.10 1.43 -15.69
C ASP A 92 9.62 0.80 -14.36
N VAL A 93 8.96 -0.37 -14.39
CA VAL A 93 8.62 -1.11 -13.16
C VAL A 93 9.88 -1.49 -12.38
N ARG A 94 10.91 -2.03 -13.04
CA ARG A 94 12.15 -2.47 -12.37
C ARG A 94 12.89 -1.32 -11.69
N PRO A 95 13.21 -0.19 -12.37
CA PRO A 95 13.85 0.95 -11.72
C PRO A 95 13.01 1.53 -10.57
N THR A 96 11.69 1.49 -10.69
CA THR A 96 10.80 1.97 -9.63
C THR A 96 10.87 1.08 -8.39
N LEU A 97 10.81 -0.25 -8.54
CA LEU A 97 10.96 -1.20 -7.43
C LEU A 97 12.34 -1.09 -6.76
N GLU A 98 13.40 -0.92 -7.56
CA GLU A 98 14.75 -0.67 -7.04
C GLU A 98 14.81 0.63 -6.23
N THR A 99 14.18 1.70 -6.72
CA THR A 99 14.08 2.99 -6.00
C THR A 99 13.38 2.82 -4.66
N LEU A 100 12.25 2.10 -4.62
CA LEU A 100 11.50 1.84 -3.39
C LEU A 100 12.32 1.01 -2.39
N ARG A 101 13.02 -0.02 -2.87
CA ARG A 101 13.92 -0.83 -2.02
C ARG A 101 15.06 0.01 -1.47
N ASN A 102 15.69 0.85 -2.30
CA ASN A 102 16.76 1.75 -1.89
C ASN A 102 16.28 2.84 -0.91
N ALA A 103 14.98 3.18 -0.96
CA ALA A 103 14.30 4.03 0.02
C ALA A 103 13.98 3.33 1.35
N GLY A 104 14.24 2.02 1.46
CA GLY A 104 13.96 1.23 2.66
C GLY A 104 12.51 0.75 2.78
N ILE A 105 11.75 0.80 1.69
CA ILE A 105 10.37 0.32 1.62
C ILE A 105 10.40 -1.17 1.28
N LYS A 106 9.74 -2.00 2.09
CA LYS A 106 9.52 -3.42 1.78
C LYS A 106 8.33 -3.57 0.87
N VAL A 107 8.47 -4.32 -0.22
CA VAL A 107 7.42 -4.51 -1.22
C VAL A 107 6.88 -5.94 -1.14
N TRP A 108 5.56 -6.06 -1.07
CA TRP A 108 4.83 -7.33 -1.09
C TRP A 108 3.97 -7.36 -2.35
N MET A 109 4.01 -8.46 -3.09
CA MET A 109 3.22 -8.66 -4.30
C MET A 109 2.04 -9.59 -3.98
N LEU A 110 0.81 -9.11 -4.15
CA LEU A 110 -0.42 -9.88 -3.89
C LEU A 110 -1.18 -10.07 -5.19
N THR A 111 -1.14 -11.28 -5.76
CA THR A 111 -1.77 -11.58 -7.06
C THR A 111 -2.78 -12.72 -6.97
N GLY A 112 -3.78 -12.69 -7.88
CA GLY A 112 -4.69 -13.80 -8.13
C GLY A 112 -4.12 -14.86 -9.07
N ASP A 113 -2.95 -14.60 -9.67
CA ASP A 113 -2.31 -15.51 -10.62
C ASP A 113 -1.76 -16.78 -9.93
N LYS A 114 -1.46 -17.78 -10.76
CA LYS A 114 -0.80 -19.02 -10.33
C LYS A 114 0.60 -18.77 -9.80
N LEU A 115 1.08 -19.73 -9.00
CA LEU A 115 2.38 -19.68 -8.35
C LEU A 115 3.52 -19.52 -9.36
N GLU A 116 3.48 -20.27 -10.46
CA GLU A 116 4.52 -20.27 -11.49
C GLU A 116 4.61 -18.90 -12.18
N THR A 117 3.47 -18.39 -12.65
CA THR A 117 3.36 -17.09 -13.31
C THR A 117 3.75 -15.95 -12.35
N ALA A 118 3.25 -15.96 -11.11
CA ALA A 118 3.57 -14.95 -10.11
C ALA A 118 5.07 -14.93 -9.78
N THR A 119 5.68 -16.11 -9.65
CA THR A 119 7.12 -16.24 -9.42
C THR A 119 7.92 -15.72 -10.61
N CYS A 120 7.48 -16.02 -11.84
CA CYS A 120 8.11 -15.50 -13.05
C CYS A 120 8.00 -13.97 -13.13
N THR A 121 6.82 -13.41 -12.89
CA THR A 121 6.60 -11.96 -12.85
C THR A 121 7.45 -11.29 -11.78
N ALA A 122 7.55 -11.86 -10.58
CA ALA A 122 8.40 -11.32 -9.51
C ALA A 122 9.89 -11.32 -9.88
N LYS A 123 10.38 -12.38 -10.55
CA LYS A 123 11.75 -12.45 -11.09
C LYS A 123 11.95 -11.42 -12.22
N ASN A 124 11.02 -11.35 -13.15
CA ASN A 124 11.06 -10.43 -14.29
C ASN A 124 10.99 -8.97 -13.84
N ALA A 125 10.26 -8.67 -12.76
CA ALA A 125 10.18 -7.34 -12.16
C ALA A 125 11.40 -6.98 -11.30
N HIS A 126 12.30 -7.94 -11.03
CA HIS A 126 13.44 -7.80 -10.12
C HIS A 126 13.02 -7.43 -8.69
N LEU A 127 11.81 -7.85 -8.31
CA LEU A 127 11.36 -7.82 -6.92
C LEU A 127 12.23 -8.74 -6.05
N VAL A 128 12.59 -9.89 -6.61
CA VAL A 128 13.62 -10.79 -6.09
C VAL A 128 14.90 -10.60 -6.90
N THR A 129 16.04 -10.44 -6.23
CA THR A 129 17.32 -10.32 -6.94
C THR A 129 17.77 -11.66 -7.52
N ARG A 130 18.57 -11.64 -8.58
CA ARG A 130 18.96 -12.87 -9.31
C ARG A 130 19.72 -13.89 -8.44
N ASN A 131 20.43 -13.43 -7.43
CA ASN A 131 21.28 -14.27 -6.56
C ASN A 131 20.60 -14.63 -5.23
N GLN A 132 19.34 -14.19 -5.04
CA GLN A 132 18.63 -14.39 -3.79
C GLN A 132 17.75 -15.63 -3.88
N ASP A 133 17.82 -16.46 -2.84
CA ASP A 133 17.04 -17.69 -2.78
C ASP A 133 15.55 -17.37 -2.65
N ILE A 134 14.74 -18.15 -3.38
CA ILE A 134 13.29 -18.11 -3.28
C ILE A 134 12.85 -19.33 -2.48
N HIS A 135 12.21 -19.09 -1.35
CA HIS A 135 11.51 -20.14 -0.64
C HIS A 135 10.06 -20.18 -1.08
N VAL A 136 9.74 -21.20 -1.88
CA VAL A 136 8.37 -21.56 -2.18
C VAL A 136 7.80 -22.33 -0.99
N PHE A 137 6.79 -21.76 -0.35
CA PHE A 137 6.05 -22.37 0.75
C PHE A 137 5.20 -23.51 0.19
N ARG A 138 5.33 -24.71 0.76
CA ARG A 138 4.59 -25.87 0.27
C ARG A 138 3.10 -25.71 0.52
N LEU A 139 2.28 -26.37 -0.30
CA LEU A 139 0.84 -26.43 -0.08
C LEU A 139 0.57 -27.16 1.25
N VAL A 140 -0.04 -26.45 2.19
CA VAL A 140 -0.45 -27.01 3.49
C VAL A 140 -1.97 -26.95 3.64
N THR A 141 -2.54 -28.01 4.18
CA THR A 141 -3.99 -28.12 4.45
C THR A 141 -4.28 -28.24 5.94
N ASN A 142 -3.34 -28.82 6.69
CA ASN A 142 -3.50 -29.15 8.09
C ASN A 142 -2.58 -28.32 9.00
N ARG A 143 -2.98 -28.18 10.27
CA ARG A 143 -2.17 -27.50 11.30
C ARG A 143 -0.76 -28.11 11.45
N SER A 144 -0.65 -29.43 11.38
CA SER A 144 0.63 -30.15 11.57
C SER A 144 1.61 -29.89 10.42
N GLU A 145 1.10 -29.90 9.18
CA GLU A 145 1.87 -29.57 7.98
C GLU A 145 2.35 -28.12 8.02
N ALA A 146 1.45 -27.19 8.36
CA ALA A 146 1.79 -25.78 8.51
C ALA A 146 2.91 -25.57 9.54
N HIS A 147 2.88 -26.29 10.68
CA HIS A 147 3.92 -26.20 11.69
C HIS A 147 5.28 -26.71 11.20
N LEU A 148 5.30 -27.85 10.49
CA LEU A 148 6.53 -28.42 9.92
C LEU A 148 7.17 -27.48 8.88
N GLU A 149 6.37 -26.95 7.96
CA GLU A 149 6.84 -26.02 6.93
C GLU A 149 7.27 -24.68 7.53
N LEU A 150 6.58 -24.17 8.54
CA LEU A 150 6.98 -22.94 9.22
C LEU A 150 8.34 -23.10 9.94
N ASN A 151 8.57 -24.26 10.56
CA ASN A 151 9.86 -24.59 11.17
C ASN A 151 10.98 -24.74 10.14
N ALA A 152 10.67 -25.30 8.95
CA ALA A 152 11.62 -25.38 7.86
C ALA A 152 11.98 -23.99 7.32
N PHE A 153 10.97 -23.12 7.18
CA PHE A 153 11.13 -21.75 6.74
C PHE A 153 11.94 -20.91 7.72
N ARG A 154 11.71 -21.06 9.04
CA ARG A 154 12.45 -20.36 10.10
C ARG A 154 13.97 -20.55 10.02
N ARG A 155 14.44 -21.65 9.43
CA ARG A 155 15.88 -21.94 9.26
C ARG A 155 16.51 -21.24 8.06
N LYS A 156 15.70 -20.66 7.16
CA LYS A 156 16.19 -19.95 5.99
C LYS A 156 16.34 -18.46 6.30
N HIS A 157 17.47 -17.91 5.93
CA HIS A 157 17.74 -16.48 6.05
C HIS A 157 17.86 -15.86 4.66
N ASP A 158 17.52 -14.57 4.56
CA ASP A 158 17.64 -13.75 3.36
C ASP A 158 17.02 -14.35 2.07
N CYS A 159 15.86 -15.00 2.21
CA CYS A 159 15.12 -15.57 1.08
C CYS A 159 13.81 -14.80 0.84
N ALA A 160 13.39 -14.72 -0.43
CA ALA A 160 12.06 -14.23 -0.77
C ALA A 160 11.02 -15.33 -0.54
N LEU A 161 9.89 -14.99 0.05
CA LEU A 161 8.81 -15.94 0.32
C LEU A 161 7.79 -15.94 -0.81
N VAL A 162 7.41 -17.11 -1.31
CA VAL A 162 6.27 -17.30 -2.22
C VAL A 162 5.27 -18.23 -1.54
N ILE A 163 4.03 -17.80 -1.38
CA ILE A 163 2.98 -18.59 -0.70
C ILE A 163 1.65 -18.52 -1.47
N SER A 164 0.91 -19.63 -1.50
CA SER A 164 -0.46 -19.69 -2.06
C SER A 164 -1.50 -19.20 -1.04
N GLY A 165 -2.58 -18.59 -1.52
CA GLY A 165 -3.71 -18.11 -0.69
C GLY A 165 -4.27 -19.19 0.25
N ASP A 166 -4.41 -20.43 -0.24
CA ASP A 166 -4.93 -21.55 0.57
C ASP A 166 -4.03 -21.85 1.78
N SER A 167 -2.72 -21.90 1.55
CA SER A 167 -1.72 -22.15 2.60
C SER A 167 -1.58 -20.97 3.55
N LEU A 168 -1.69 -19.75 3.02
CA LEU A 168 -1.70 -18.54 3.80
C LEU A 168 -2.88 -18.54 4.79
N GLU A 169 -4.08 -18.92 4.35
CA GLU A 169 -5.26 -18.97 5.21
C GLU A 169 -5.08 -19.95 6.39
N VAL A 170 -4.53 -21.14 6.13
CA VAL A 170 -4.21 -22.11 7.19
C VAL A 170 -3.16 -21.54 8.17
N CYS A 171 -2.12 -20.89 7.65
CA CYS A 171 -1.08 -20.27 8.48
C CYS A 171 -1.64 -19.13 9.34
N LEU A 172 -2.46 -18.25 8.77
CA LEU A 172 -3.10 -17.17 9.49
C LEU A 172 -4.10 -17.67 10.54
N LYS A 173 -4.78 -18.79 10.28
CA LYS A 173 -5.74 -19.37 11.24
C LYS A 173 -5.08 -19.97 12.48
N TYR A 174 -3.95 -20.66 12.34
CA TYR A 174 -3.35 -21.44 13.43
C TYR A 174 -2.05 -20.84 13.99
N TYR A 175 -1.28 -20.12 13.18
CA TYR A 175 0.07 -19.61 13.51
C TYR A 175 0.27 -18.16 13.03
N GLU A 176 -0.76 -17.33 13.15
CA GLU A 176 -0.78 -15.94 12.64
C GLU A 176 0.46 -15.16 13.06
N TYR A 177 0.77 -15.15 14.36
CA TYR A 177 1.86 -14.37 14.93
C TYR A 177 3.22 -14.82 14.39
N GLU A 178 3.51 -16.11 14.46
CA GLU A 178 4.79 -16.67 14.02
C GLU A 178 5.00 -16.51 12.51
N PHE A 179 3.95 -16.69 11.72
CA PHE A 179 4.01 -16.51 10.27
C PHE A 179 4.29 -15.05 9.91
N MET A 180 3.55 -14.11 10.50
CA MET A 180 3.72 -12.69 10.19
C MET A 180 5.10 -12.18 10.60
N GLU A 181 5.64 -12.64 11.73
CA GLU A 181 7.00 -12.30 12.14
C GLU A 181 8.04 -12.75 11.11
N LEU A 182 7.98 -14.01 10.65
CA LEU A 182 8.91 -14.55 9.65
C LEU A 182 8.74 -13.89 8.28
N ALA A 183 7.51 -13.70 7.82
CA ALA A 183 7.22 -13.05 6.54
C ALA A 183 7.69 -11.58 6.55
N CYS A 184 7.55 -10.87 7.66
CA CYS A 184 8.05 -9.50 7.80
C CYS A 184 9.57 -9.38 7.82
N GLN A 185 10.31 -10.45 8.14
CA GLN A 185 11.77 -10.47 8.06
C GLN A 185 12.27 -10.59 6.61
N CYS A 186 11.47 -11.22 5.74
CA CYS A 186 11.81 -11.37 4.33
C CYS A 186 12.03 -10.01 3.64
N PRO A 187 12.96 -9.95 2.68
CA PRO A 187 13.17 -8.77 1.85
C PRO A 187 12.01 -8.55 0.86
N ALA A 188 11.38 -9.62 0.36
CA ALA A 188 10.22 -9.58 -0.52
C ALA A 188 9.30 -10.79 -0.25
N VAL A 189 7.99 -10.59 -0.40
CA VAL A 189 6.97 -11.62 -0.25
C VAL A 189 6.03 -11.57 -1.45
N VAL A 190 5.69 -12.74 -2.00
CA VAL A 190 4.76 -12.91 -3.10
C VAL A 190 3.64 -13.85 -2.65
N CYS A 191 2.43 -13.34 -2.57
CA CYS A 191 1.24 -14.14 -2.30
C CYS A 191 0.49 -14.38 -3.62
N CYS A 192 0.24 -15.64 -3.94
CA CYS A 192 -0.37 -16.09 -5.19
C CYS A 192 -1.78 -16.61 -4.93
N ARG A 193 -2.65 -16.62 -5.94
CA ARG A 193 -4.06 -17.06 -5.84
C ARG A 193 -4.82 -16.40 -4.68
N CYS A 194 -4.52 -15.13 -4.37
CA CYS A 194 -5.20 -14.42 -3.29
C CYS A 194 -6.60 -13.95 -3.70
N THR A 195 -7.57 -14.16 -2.82
CA THR A 195 -8.89 -13.54 -2.97
C THR A 195 -8.87 -12.06 -2.57
N PRO A 196 -9.80 -11.21 -3.06
CA PRO A 196 -9.86 -9.79 -2.68
C PRO A 196 -9.97 -9.57 -1.17
N THR A 197 -10.66 -10.46 -0.45
CA THR A 197 -10.79 -10.40 1.01
C THR A 197 -9.49 -10.76 1.71
N GLN A 198 -8.77 -11.78 1.23
CA GLN A 198 -7.45 -12.15 1.76
C GLN A 198 -6.43 -11.00 1.58
N LYS A 199 -6.44 -10.29 0.44
CA LYS A 199 -5.54 -9.15 0.22
C LYS A 199 -5.73 -8.06 1.28
N ALA A 200 -6.97 -7.70 1.59
CA ALA A 200 -7.28 -6.72 2.63
C ALA A 200 -6.86 -7.22 4.02
N GLN A 201 -7.13 -8.49 4.33
CA GLN A 201 -6.71 -9.09 5.61
C GLN A 201 -5.19 -9.03 5.82
N ILE A 202 -4.38 -9.27 4.78
CA ILE A 202 -2.92 -9.17 4.86
C ILE A 202 -2.49 -7.74 5.22
N VAL A 203 -3.07 -6.72 4.58
CA VAL A 203 -2.76 -5.31 4.85
C VAL A 203 -3.06 -4.96 6.31
N ARG A 204 -4.26 -5.33 6.78
CA ARG A 204 -4.68 -5.11 8.17
C ARG A 204 -3.73 -5.78 9.17
N LEU A 205 -3.37 -7.04 8.92
CA LEU A 205 -2.44 -7.77 9.79
C LEU A 205 -1.04 -7.12 9.80
N LEU A 206 -0.57 -6.60 8.67
CA LEU A 206 0.70 -5.87 8.61
C LEU A 206 0.66 -4.61 9.47
N GLN A 207 -0.43 -3.84 9.40
CA GLN A 207 -0.62 -2.63 10.22
C GLN A 207 -0.66 -2.98 11.72
N GLU A 208 -1.53 -3.91 12.12
CA GLU A 208 -1.72 -4.29 13.53
C GLU A 208 -0.46 -4.91 14.16
N ARG A 209 0.30 -5.72 13.40
CA ARG A 209 1.46 -6.46 13.93
C ARG A 209 2.76 -5.68 13.87
N THR A 210 2.99 -4.92 12.80
CA THR A 210 4.25 -4.18 12.64
C THR A 210 4.17 -2.76 13.17
N GLY A 211 2.96 -2.19 13.30
CA GLY A 211 2.76 -0.77 13.61
C GLY A 211 3.33 0.17 12.55
N LYS A 212 3.64 -0.34 11.36
CA LYS A 212 4.19 0.45 10.24
C LYS A 212 3.07 0.90 9.31
N LEU A 213 3.31 2.03 8.67
CA LEU A 213 2.46 2.53 7.60
C LEU A 213 2.52 1.59 6.39
N THR A 214 1.36 1.33 5.83
CA THR A 214 1.16 0.50 4.65
C THR A 214 0.68 1.35 3.49
N CYS A 215 1.08 0.99 2.28
CA CYS A 215 0.63 1.62 1.05
C CYS A 215 0.23 0.52 0.08
N ALA A 216 -1.03 0.53 -0.38
CA ALA A 216 -1.56 -0.45 -1.31
C ALA A 216 -1.67 0.17 -2.70
N VAL A 217 -1.21 -0.57 -3.71
CA VAL A 217 -1.25 -0.16 -5.12
C VAL A 217 -2.01 -1.20 -5.91
N GLY A 218 -3.00 -0.79 -6.69
CA GLY A 218 -3.80 -1.70 -7.52
C GLY A 218 -4.46 -0.98 -8.68
N ASP A 219 -4.89 -1.73 -9.69
CA ASP A 219 -5.48 -1.21 -10.93
C ASP A 219 -6.94 -1.66 -11.14
N GLY A 220 -7.28 -2.86 -10.65
CA GLY A 220 -8.58 -3.49 -10.84
C GLY A 220 -9.53 -3.40 -9.65
N GLY A 221 -10.79 -3.81 -9.89
CA GLY A 221 -11.82 -3.94 -8.85
C GLY A 221 -11.45 -4.91 -7.72
N ASN A 222 -10.63 -5.92 -8.02
CA ASN A 222 -10.16 -6.93 -7.07
C ASN A 222 -9.23 -6.35 -5.99
N ASP A 223 -8.67 -5.16 -6.21
CA ASP A 223 -7.73 -4.52 -5.30
C ASP A 223 -8.38 -3.41 -4.46
N VAL A 224 -9.65 -3.09 -4.70
CA VAL A 224 -10.38 -2.01 -4.02
C VAL A 224 -10.39 -2.22 -2.50
N SER A 225 -10.67 -3.45 -2.04
CA SER A 225 -10.67 -3.79 -0.61
C SER A 225 -9.29 -3.61 0.03
N MET A 226 -8.23 -3.99 -0.68
CA MET A 226 -6.84 -3.84 -0.22
C MET A 226 -6.44 -2.36 -0.16
N ILE A 227 -6.84 -1.57 -1.16
CA ILE A 227 -6.57 -0.12 -1.24
C ILE A 227 -7.24 0.61 -0.07
N GLN A 228 -8.51 0.33 0.20
CA GLN A 228 -9.28 0.97 1.26
C GLN A 228 -8.80 0.61 2.68
N GLU A 229 -8.23 -0.58 2.87
CA GLU A 229 -7.71 -1.00 4.17
C GLU A 229 -6.34 -0.36 4.49
N SER A 230 -5.58 0.06 3.48
CA SER A 230 -4.24 0.62 3.66
C SER A 230 -4.25 2.06 4.18
N ASP A 231 -3.14 2.50 4.80
CA ASP A 231 -3.01 3.89 5.27
C ASP A 231 -2.90 4.91 4.12
N CYS A 232 -2.50 4.44 2.94
CA CYS A 232 -2.37 5.23 1.72
C CYS A 232 -2.68 4.35 0.51
N GLY A 233 -3.84 4.58 -0.10
CA GLY A 233 -4.28 3.87 -1.29
C GLY A 233 -3.83 4.57 -2.57
N VAL A 234 -3.21 3.83 -3.49
CA VAL A 234 -2.82 4.34 -4.81
C VAL A 234 -3.46 3.50 -5.92
N GLY A 235 -4.35 4.10 -6.69
CA GLY A 235 -4.99 3.47 -7.83
C GLY A 235 -4.23 3.74 -9.12
N VAL A 236 -3.92 2.71 -9.88
CA VAL A 236 -3.35 2.83 -11.23
C VAL A 236 -4.48 2.84 -12.25
N GLU A 237 -4.55 3.85 -13.11
CA GLU A 237 -5.58 3.93 -14.15
C GLU A 237 -5.37 2.83 -15.20
N GLY A 238 -6.13 1.74 -15.06
CA GLY A 238 -6.16 0.65 -16.02
C GLY A 238 -6.98 0.98 -17.27
N LYS A 239 -6.74 0.23 -18.35
CA LYS A 239 -7.55 0.28 -19.57
C LYS A 239 -8.93 -0.36 -19.39
N GLU A 240 -9.03 -1.31 -18.46
CA GLU A 240 -10.23 -2.14 -18.25
C GLU A 240 -11.26 -1.48 -17.33
N GLY A 241 -10.85 -0.52 -16.49
CA GLY A 241 -11.74 0.21 -15.60
C GLY A 241 -10.99 1.14 -14.65
N LYS A 242 -11.71 2.10 -14.05
CA LYS A 242 -11.17 3.07 -13.08
C LYS A 242 -11.59 2.80 -11.63
N GLN A 243 -12.02 1.57 -11.32
CA GLN A 243 -12.58 1.24 -10.01
C GLN A 243 -11.54 1.42 -8.89
N ALA A 244 -10.31 0.95 -9.08
CA ALA A 244 -9.23 1.15 -8.12
C ALA A 244 -8.89 2.64 -7.95
N SER A 245 -8.74 3.38 -9.05
CA SER A 245 -8.47 4.83 -9.03
C SER A 245 -9.56 5.66 -8.35
N LEU A 246 -10.83 5.26 -8.46
CA LEU A 246 -11.95 5.93 -7.80
C LEU A 246 -12.01 5.64 -6.29
N ALA A 247 -11.50 4.50 -5.86
CA ALA A 247 -11.48 4.10 -4.45
C ALA A 247 -10.19 4.50 -3.71
N ALA A 248 -9.16 4.96 -4.43
CA ALA A 248 -7.85 5.30 -3.89
C ALA A 248 -7.72 6.77 -3.48
N ASP A 249 -6.78 7.06 -2.58
CA ASP A 249 -6.42 8.44 -2.19
C ASP A 249 -5.69 9.18 -3.32
N PHE A 250 -4.85 8.45 -4.06
CA PHE A 250 -4.10 8.96 -5.20
C PHE A 250 -4.37 8.13 -6.45
N SER A 251 -4.63 8.79 -7.58
CA SER A 251 -4.69 8.15 -8.90
C SER A 251 -3.42 8.45 -9.69
N ILE A 252 -2.77 7.42 -10.20
CA ILE A 252 -1.62 7.52 -11.11
C ILE A 252 -1.89 6.77 -12.41
N THR A 253 -1.32 7.23 -13.53
CA THR A 253 -1.57 6.59 -14.84
C THR A 253 -0.73 5.34 -15.08
N GLN A 254 0.45 5.26 -14.46
CA GLN A 254 1.42 4.17 -14.64
C GLN A 254 2.18 3.93 -13.35
N PHE A 255 2.60 2.68 -13.11
CA PHE A 255 3.31 2.31 -11.89
C PHE A 255 4.60 3.12 -11.67
N LYS A 256 5.31 3.51 -12.73
CA LYS A 256 6.55 4.31 -12.63
C LYS A 256 6.39 5.65 -11.90
N HIS A 257 5.18 6.22 -11.90
CA HIS A 257 4.90 7.47 -11.23
C HIS A 257 4.86 7.34 -9.70
N LEU A 258 4.71 6.11 -9.17
CA LEU A 258 4.74 5.82 -7.74
C LEU A 258 6.07 6.23 -7.11
N GLY A 259 7.19 5.99 -7.79
CA GLY A 259 8.52 6.40 -7.30
C GLY A 259 8.59 7.90 -7.05
N ARG A 260 8.12 8.72 -8.01
CA ARG A 260 8.08 10.18 -7.85
C ARG A 260 7.08 10.62 -6.80
N LEU A 261 5.91 10.00 -6.74
CA LEU A 261 4.87 10.29 -5.76
C LEU A 261 5.44 10.16 -4.33
N LEU A 262 6.10 9.05 -4.02
CA LEU A 262 6.64 8.82 -2.68
C LEU A 262 7.92 9.62 -2.41
N MET A 263 8.92 9.54 -3.30
CA MET A 263 10.26 10.10 -3.06
C MET A 263 10.26 11.63 -3.05
N VAL A 264 9.43 12.27 -3.88
CA VAL A 264 9.37 13.73 -3.98
C VAL A 264 8.19 14.26 -3.18
N HIS A 265 6.96 13.86 -3.52
CA HIS A 265 5.77 14.47 -2.94
C HIS A 265 5.53 14.02 -1.50
N GLY A 266 5.63 12.72 -1.23
CA GLY A 266 5.48 12.16 0.12
C GLY A 266 6.51 12.73 1.09
N ARG A 267 7.79 12.74 0.70
CA ARG A 267 8.88 13.33 1.49
C ARG A 267 8.67 14.82 1.78
N ASN A 268 8.36 15.61 0.76
CA ASN A 268 8.16 17.05 0.93
C ASN A 268 6.95 17.32 1.81
N SER A 269 5.84 16.61 1.59
CA SER A 269 4.64 16.73 2.42
C SER A 269 4.94 16.46 3.89
N TYR A 270 5.64 15.37 4.20
CA TYR A 270 6.00 15.02 5.57
C TYR A 270 6.91 16.07 6.23
N LYS A 271 8.00 16.49 5.56
CA LYS A 271 8.93 17.48 6.12
C LYS A 271 8.29 18.84 6.33
N ARG A 272 7.50 19.32 5.36
CA ARG A 272 6.77 20.60 5.45
C ARG A 272 5.76 20.58 6.58
N SER A 273 4.99 19.50 6.69
CA SER A 273 3.99 19.33 7.74
C SER A 273 4.66 19.31 9.11
N ALA A 274 5.78 18.59 9.27
CA ALA A 274 6.55 18.56 10.50
C ALA A 274 7.08 19.94 10.91
N ALA A 275 7.71 20.67 9.98
CA ALA A 275 8.23 22.01 10.24
C ALA A 275 7.10 23.00 10.57
N LEU A 276 5.99 22.93 9.83
CA LEU A 276 4.82 23.77 10.06
C LEU A 276 4.19 23.50 11.44
N SER A 277 3.99 22.23 11.82
CA SER A 277 3.46 21.87 13.12
C SER A 277 4.35 22.38 14.26
N GLN A 278 5.66 22.23 14.14
CA GLN A 278 6.62 22.74 15.13
C GLN A 278 6.56 24.27 15.25
N PHE A 279 6.49 24.97 14.12
CA PHE A 279 6.38 26.42 14.08
C PHE A 279 5.07 26.91 14.74
N VAL A 280 3.93 26.28 14.44
CA VAL A 280 2.63 26.64 15.02
C VAL A 280 2.61 26.41 16.53
N ILE A 281 3.17 25.29 17.01
CA ILE A 281 3.32 24.98 18.44
C ILE A 281 4.20 26.03 19.11
N HIS A 282 5.37 26.31 18.54
CA HIS A 282 6.33 27.26 19.07
C HIS A 282 5.75 28.67 19.21
N ARG A 283 5.12 29.16 18.14
CA ARG A 283 4.45 30.47 18.10
C ARG A 283 3.39 30.61 19.19
N SER A 284 2.55 29.58 19.32
CA SER A 284 1.42 29.59 20.26
C SER A 284 1.90 29.53 21.72
N LEU A 285 2.92 28.71 22.00
CA LEU A 285 3.53 28.60 23.32
C LEU A 285 4.30 29.86 23.74
N CYS A 286 4.97 30.53 22.81
CA CYS A 286 5.66 31.78 23.10
C CYS A 286 4.70 32.84 23.67
N ILE A 287 3.56 33.09 23.00
CA ILE A 287 2.54 34.03 23.51
C ILE A 287 1.97 33.58 24.84
N SER A 288 1.60 32.30 24.96
CA SER A 288 1.03 31.78 26.21
C SER A 288 1.99 31.99 27.39
N THR A 289 3.29 31.75 27.17
CA THR A 289 4.34 32.00 28.16
C THR A 289 4.46 33.49 28.50
N MET A 290 4.43 34.38 27.49
CA MET A 290 4.49 35.83 27.71
C MET A 290 3.27 36.34 28.52
N GLN A 291 2.09 35.77 28.29
CA GLN A 291 0.87 36.06 29.05
C GLN A 291 0.97 35.52 30.47
N ALA A 292 1.42 34.28 30.66
CA ALA A 292 1.58 33.68 31.98
C ALA A 292 2.54 34.50 32.86
N VAL A 293 3.71 34.88 32.32
CA VAL A 293 4.66 35.75 33.03
C VAL A 293 4.07 37.14 33.31
N PHE A 294 3.23 37.68 32.41
CA PHE A 294 2.51 38.93 32.67
C PHE A 294 1.62 38.81 33.90
N SER A 295 0.73 37.82 33.88
CA SER A 295 -0.21 37.59 34.96
C SER A 295 0.52 37.35 36.28
N SER A 296 1.64 36.63 36.29
CA SER A 296 2.45 36.44 37.50
C SER A 296 3.01 37.75 38.08
N VAL A 297 3.44 38.70 37.25
CA VAL A 297 3.94 40.02 37.72
C VAL A 297 2.81 40.86 38.31
N PHE A 298 1.59 40.72 37.81
CA PHE A 298 0.41 41.46 38.28
C PHE A 298 -0.44 40.64 39.27
N TYR A 299 0.19 39.85 40.16
CA TYR A 299 -0.49 39.08 41.21
C TYR A 299 -1.61 38.17 40.69
N PHE A 300 -1.41 37.55 39.53
CA PHE A 300 -2.37 36.71 38.82
C PHE A 300 -3.67 37.41 38.41
N ALA A 301 -3.64 38.74 38.24
CA ALA A 301 -4.73 39.47 37.62
C ALA A 301 -4.94 38.99 36.17
N SER A 302 -6.20 38.78 35.78
CA SER A 302 -6.60 38.30 34.45
C SER A 302 -6.63 39.44 33.42
N VAL A 303 -5.56 40.23 33.36
CA VAL A 303 -5.42 41.30 32.37
C VAL A 303 -4.70 40.76 31.13
N PRO A 304 -5.27 40.87 29.92
CA PRO A 304 -4.61 40.45 28.70
C PRO A 304 -3.41 41.37 28.36
N LEU A 305 -2.27 40.77 27.99
CA LEU A 305 -1.06 41.48 27.61
C LEU A 305 -1.25 42.32 26.33
N TYR A 306 -2.01 41.79 25.37
CA TYR A 306 -2.35 42.46 24.12
C TYR A 306 -3.87 42.63 24.04
N GLN A 307 -4.35 43.84 23.78
CA GLN A 307 -5.79 44.16 23.72
C GLN A 307 -6.27 44.40 22.29
N GLY A 308 -7.57 44.11 22.07
CA GLY A 308 -8.31 44.47 20.86
C GLY A 308 -7.74 43.87 19.58
N PHE A 309 -7.46 44.71 18.59
CA PHE A 309 -7.02 44.28 17.27
C PHE A 309 -5.62 43.66 17.23
N LEU A 310 -4.76 43.88 18.24
CA LEU A 310 -3.39 43.36 18.22
C LEU A 310 -3.33 41.84 18.40
N ILE A 311 -4.16 41.27 19.29
CA ILE A 311 -4.22 39.81 19.48
C ILE A 311 -4.84 39.12 18.27
N ILE A 312 -5.88 39.73 17.68
CA ILE A 312 -6.52 39.28 16.45
C ILE A 312 -5.53 39.37 15.27
N GLY A 313 -4.80 40.49 15.14
CA GLY A 313 -3.79 40.67 14.11
C GLY A 313 -2.66 39.65 14.22
N TYR A 314 -2.22 39.32 15.45
CA TYR A 314 -1.18 38.32 15.68
C TYR A 314 -1.63 36.91 15.26
N SER A 315 -2.83 36.47 15.67
CA SER A 315 -3.31 35.13 15.33
C SER A 315 -3.56 34.95 13.83
N THR A 316 -3.90 36.03 13.14
CA THR A 316 -4.55 35.97 11.82
C THR A 316 -3.69 36.54 10.68
N ILE A 317 -2.89 37.57 10.89
CA ILE A 317 -2.17 38.28 9.80
C ILE A 317 -0.67 38.28 10.03
N TYR A 318 -0.20 38.78 11.19
CA TYR A 318 1.22 39.09 11.41
C TYR A 318 2.14 37.87 11.38
N THR A 319 1.59 36.69 11.60
CA THR A 319 2.36 35.45 11.70
C THR A 319 1.97 34.40 10.67
N MET A 320 1.17 34.77 9.67
CA MET A 320 0.80 33.87 8.56
C MET A 320 1.84 33.82 7.45
N PHE A 321 2.57 34.92 7.20
CA PHE A 321 3.56 34.95 6.12
C PHE A 321 4.67 33.87 6.27
N PRO A 322 5.22 33.62 7.47
CA PRO A 322 6.15 32.50 7.68
C PRO A 322 5.52 31.12 7.42
N VAL A 323 4.24 30.93 7.71
CA VAL A 323 3.52 29.66 7.47
C VAL A 323 3.47 29.36 5.97
N PHE A 324 3.13 30.35 5.13
CA PHE A 324 3.11 30.16 3.67
C PHE A 324 4.50 29.85 3.11
N SER A 325 5.54 30.51 3.64
CA SER A 325 6.92 30.23 3.25
C SER A 325 7.32 28.77 3.54
N LEU A 326 6.98 28.26 4.73
CA LEU A 326 7.29 26.87 5.13
C LEU A 326 6.55 25.82 4.30
N VAL A 327 5.33 26.11 3.82
CA VAL A 327 4.57 25.19 2.97
C VAL A 327 5.19 25.08 1.57
N LEU A 328 5.78 26.17 1.06
CA LEU A 328 6.43 26.19 -0.25
C LEU A 328 7.89 25.72 -0.21
N ASP A 329 8.47 25.63 0.99
CA ASP A 329 9.87 25.29 1.20
C ASP A 329 10.25 23.94 0.58
N LYS A 330 11.45 23.87 -0.02
CA LYS A 330 11.99 22.67 -0.63
C LYS A 330 13.41 22.51 -0.12
N ASP A 331 13.58 21.56 0.78
CA ASP A 331 14.88 21.23 1.34
C ASP A 331 15.82 20.62 0.30
N VAL A 332 15.28 19.85 -0.66
CA VAL A 332 16.03 19.20 -1.74
C VAL A 332 15.28 19.33 -3.07
N LYS A 333 16.02 19.52 -4.16
CA LYS A 333 15.47 19.54 -5.53
C LYS A 333 14.90 18.17 -5.91
N SER A 334 13.85 18.16 -6.72
CA SER A 334 13.16 16.91 -7.12
C SER A 334 14.07 15.90 -7.83
N GLU A 335 15.04 16.37 -8.62
CA GLU A 335 16.02 15.50 -9.30
C GLU A 335 16.92 14.77 -8.31
N VAL A 336 17.41 15.48 -7.28
CA VAL A 336 18.29 14.92 -6.25
C VAL A 336 17.52 13.93 -5.38
N ALA A 337 16.25 14.20 -5.08
CA ALA A 337 15.41 13.27 -4.33
C ALA A 337 15.15 11.94 -5.09
N MET A 338 15.07 11.99 -6.42
CA MET A 338 14.96 10.78 -7.26
C MET A 338 16.31 10.07 -7.42
N LEU A 339 17.42 10.81 -7.48
CA LEU A 339 18.77 10.25 -7.61
C LEU A 339 19.24 9.55 -6.33
N TYR A 340 18.85 10.08 -5.16
CA TYR A 340 19.23 9.56 -3.85
C TYR A 340 17.98 9.18 -3.02
N PRO A 341 17.31 8.05 -3.34
CA PRO A 341 16.15 7.58 -2.60
C PRO A 341 16.44 7.23 -1.13
N GLU A 342 17.71 7.04 -0.77
CA GLU A 342 18.16 6.82 0.61
C GLU A 342 17.78 7.96 1.56
N LEU A 343 17.60 9.18 1.04
CA LEU A 343 17.09 10.33 1.80
C LEU A 343 15.69 10.09 2.38
N TYR A 344 14.94 9.14 1.83
CA TYR A 344 13.63 8.72 2.35
C TYR A 344 13.77 7.83 3.59
N LYS A 345 14.85 7.01 3.69
CA LYS A 345 15.09 6.12 4.84
C LYS A 345 15.16 6.87 6.16
N ASP A 346 15.68 8.09 6.15
CA ASP A 346 15.77 8.91 7.36
C ASP A 346 14.42 9.40 7.87
N LEU A 347 13.41 9.48 7.00
CA LEU A 347 12.04 9.85 7.35
C LEU A 347 11.31 8.70 8.04
N LEU A 348 11.58 7.46 7.62
CA LEU A 348 11.00 6.26 8.22
C LEU A 348 11.32 6.11 9.71
N LYS A 349 12.38 6.78 10.20
CA LYS A 349 12.75 6.80 11.63
C LYS A 349 11.88 7.75 12.47
N GLY A 350 10.98 8.53 11.86
CA GLY A 350 10.08 9.44 12.57
C GLY A 350 10.76 10.59 13.32
N ARG A 351 12.04 10.88 13.03
CA ARG A 351 12.84 11.88 13.75
C ARG A 351 12.25 13.30 13.72
N PRO A 352 11.67 13.78 12.59
CA PRO A 352 11.12 15.14 12.54
C PRO A 352 9.98 15.36 13.55
N LEU A 353 9.10 14.38 13.75
CA LEU A 353 7.95 14.47 14.67
C LEU A 353 8.10 13.48 15.83
N SER A 354 9.20 13.57 16.57
CA SER A 354 9.43 12.79 17.79
C SER A 354 9.06 13.57 19.05
N TYR A 355 8.65 12.87 20.12
CA TYR A 355 8.49 13.45 21.46
C TYR A 355 9.72 14.23 21.92
N LYS A 356 10.94 13.78 21.57
CA LYS A 356 12.17 14.49 21.89
C LYS A 356 12.20 15.87 21.21
N THR A 357 11.93 15.91 19.90
CA THR A 357 11.91 17.15 19.11
C THR A 357 10.82 18.08 19.62
N PHE A 358 9.63 17.54 19.95
CA PHE A 358 8.54 18.30 20.56
C PHE A 358 8.96 18.96 21.89
N LEU A 359 9.53 18.19 22.84
CA LEU A 359 9.96 18.73 24.13
C LEU A 359 11.05 19.79 23.98
N ILE A 360 12.00 19.60 23.05
CA ILE A 360 13.03 20.61 22.74
C ILE A 360 12.36 21.91 22.27
N TRP A 361 11.41 21.83 21.34
CA TRP A 361 10.68 23.01 20.86
C TRP A 361 9.86 23.68 21.96
N VAL A 362 9.22 22.91 22.85
CA VAL A 362 8.50 23.46 24.01
C VAL A 362 9.46 24.24 24.92
N LEU A 363 10.63 23.68 25.24
CA LEU A 363 11.63 24.35 26.08
C LEU A 363 12.16 25.62 25.42
N ILE A 364 12.48 25.58 24.13
CA ILE A 364 12.90 26.76 23.35
C ILE A 364 11.81 27.83 23.38
N SER A 365 10.54 27.44 23.23
CA SER A 365 9.39 28.37 23.25
C SER A 365 9.24 29.06 24.60
N ILE A 366 9.36 28.30 25.70
CA ILE A 366 9.28 28.84 27.06
C ILE A 366 10.46 29.79 27.32
N TYR A 367 11.67 29.41 26.89
CA TYR A 367 12.87 30.24 27.04
C TYR A 367 12.73 31.57 26.30
N GLN A 368 12.41 31.52 25.00
CA GLN A 368 12.24 32.72 24.17
C GLN A 368 11.08 33.60 24.64
N GLY A 369 9.96 33.00 25.06
CA GLY A 369 8.82 33.72 25.63
C GLY A 369 9.16 34.46 26.93
N LYS A 370 10.02 33.88 27.77
CA LYS A 370 10.52 34.53 29.00
C LYS A 370 11.47 35.69 28.69
N GLU A 371 12.49 35.47 27.86
CA GLU A 371 13.50 36.51 27.55
C GLU A 371 12.92 37.74 26.85
N SER A 372 12.02 37.52 25.89
CA SER A 372 11.38 38.60 25.13
C SER A 372 10.63 39.57 26.05
N LYS A 373 10.03 39.04 27.12
CA LYS A 373 9.31 39.84 28.10
C LYS A 373 10.21 40.43 29.18
N THR A 374 11.19 39.69 29.69
CA THR A 374 12.14 40.21 30.69
C THR A 374 12.86 41.45 30.15
N THR A 375 13.26 41.41 28.88
CA THR A 375 13.85 42.56 28.17
C THR A 375 12.87 43.72 28.04
N CYS A 376 11.62 43.46 27.65
CA CYS A 376 10.58 44.51 27.53
C CYS A 376 10.21 45.13 28.89
N CYS A 377 10.09 44.32 29.95
CA CYS A 377 9.86 44.80 31.31
C CYS A 377 11.06 45.57 31.86
N LEU A 378 12.31 45.17 31.56
CA LEU A 378 13.50 45.94 31.92
C LEU A 378 13.53 47.29 31.23
N VAL A 379 13.24 47.33 29.92
CA VAL A 379 13.17 48.58 29.15
C VAL A 379 12.07 49.50 29.69
N LEU A 380 10.87 48.97 29.96
CA LEU A 380 9.77 49.77 30.53
C LEU A 380 10.07 50.25 31.96
N ARG A 381 10.75 49.46 32.79
CA ARG A 381 11.16 49.86 34.14
C ARG A 381 12.23 50.96 34.10
N VAL A 382 13.15 50.89 33.13
CA VAL A 382 14.13 51.97 32.86
C VAL A 382 13.42 53.23 32.36
N SER A 383 12.45 53.12 31.45
CA SER A 383 11.68 54.28 30.97
C SER A 383 10.84 54.93 32.06
N PHE A 384 10.18 54.15 32.93
CA PHE A 384 9.43 54.70 34.08
C PHE A 384 10.35 55.32 35.15
N SER A 385 11.56 54.78 35.36
CA SER A 385 12.55 55.43 36.24
C SER A 385 13.14 56.73 35.68
N VAL A 386 13.18 56.90 34.35
CA VAL A 386 13.61 58.15 33.70
C VAL A 386 12.52 59.22 33.78
N VAL A 387 11.24 58.85 33.61
CA VAL A 387 10.10 59.78 33.70
C VAL A 387 9.83 60.28 35.13
N HIS A 388 10.26 59.56 36.16
CA HIS A 388 10.21 60.05 37.55
C HIS A 388 11.45 60.82 38.02
N ARG A 389 12.45 61.03 37.15
CA ARG A 389 13.66 61.85 37.44
C ARG A 389 13.73 63.17 36.65
N THR A 390 12.69 63.49 35.89
CA THR A 390 12.39 64.83 35.35
C THR A 390 11.17 65.37 36.07
#